data_AF-A0A645HPL9-F1
#
_entry.id   AF-A0A645HPL9-F1
#
_cell.length_a   1.000
_cell.length_b   1.000
_cell.length_c   1.000
_cell.angle_alpha   90.00
_cell.angle_beta   90.00
_cell.angle_gamma   90.00
#
_symmetry.space_group_name_H-M   'P 1'
#
loop_
_entity.id
_entity.type
_entity.pdbx_description
1 polymer ?
#
loop_
_entity_poly.entity_id
_entity_poly.type
_entity_poly.pdbx_seq_one_letter_code
_entity_poly.pdbx_strand_id
1 'polypeptide(L)'
;MGLLPKEYNEFIVYWLPKMIANPYNLISFQGKAYTDDAPLEISPAPDSVLRVFMAFKPLERAIEVPEQKLEPFQRKGFTVIEWGGSQVID
;
A
#
# COMPACT_ATOMS: atom_id res chain seq x y z
N MET A 1 -4.95 -5.79 -5.29
CA MET A 1 -3.87 -5.71 -4.28
C MET A 1 -3.22 -7.06 -3.96
N GLY A 2 -3.97 -8.16 -3.77
CA GLY A 2 -3.36 -9.49 -3.55
C GLY A 2 -3.03 -9.83 -2.08
N LEU A 3 -3.42 -8.95 -1.15
CA LEU A 3 -3.46 -9.22 0.29
C LEU A 3 -4.56 -10.23 0.63
N LEU A 4 -4.28 -11.12 1.56
CA LEU A 4 -5.25 -12.05 2.14
C LEU A 4 -6.04 -11.39 3.29
N PRO A 5 -7.17 -11.98 3.73
CA PRO A 5 -8.00 -11.45 4.81
C PRO A 5 -7.25 -10.98 6.05
N LYS A 6 -6.32 -11.79 6.56
CA LYS A 6 -5.53 -11.42 7.72
C LYS A 6 -4.62 -10.22 7.44
N GLU A 7 -3.99 -10.18 6.26
CA GLU A 7 -2.99 -9.16 5.88
C GLU A 7 -3.65 -7.79 5.64
N TYR A 8 -4.77 -7.74 4.91
CA TYR A 8 -5.47 -6.46 4.73
C TYR A 8 -6.17 -6.01 6.02
N ASN A 9 -6.59 -6.93 6.90
CA ASN A 9 -7.14 -6.56 8.20
C ASN A 9 -6.08 -5.86 9.05
N GLU A 10 -4.85 -6.40 9.13
CA GLU A 10 -3.74 -5.77 9.83
C GLU A 10 -3.40 -4.40 9.24
N PHE A 11 -3.36 -4.29 7.90
CA PHE A 11 -3.17 -3.03 7.19
C PHE A 11 -4.25 -2.00 7.55
N ILE A 12 -5.53 -2.37 7.49
CA ILE A 12 -6.66 -1.48 7.81
C ILE A 12 -6.64 -1.07 9.27
N VAL A 13 -6.42 -2.01 10.20
CA VAL A 13 -6.37 -1.73 11.65
C VAL A 13 -5.28 -0.71 11.97
N TYR A 14 -4.14 -0.76 11.28
CA TYR A 14 -3.07 0.20 11.47
C TYR A 14 -3.37 1.57 10.87
N TRP A 15 -3.85 1.62 9.62
CA TRP A 15 -3.99 2.87 8.86
C TRP A 15 -5.31 3.61 9.08
N LEU A 16 -6.43 2.89 9.25
CA LEU A 16 -7.76 3.51 9.37
C LEU A 16 -7.83 4.54 10.51
N PRO A 17 -7.33 4.29 11.74
CA PRO A 17 -7.38 5.29 12.82
C PRO A 17 -6.67 6.60 12.49
N LYS A 18 -5.69 6.59 11.57
CA LYS A 18 -4.94 7.78 11.14
C LYS A 18 -5.67 8.60 10.08
N MET A 19 -6.64 7.99 9.40
CA MET A 19 -7.34 8.58 8.26
C MET A 19 -8.83 8.86 8.54
N ILE A 20 -9.41 8.20 9.55
CA ILE A 20 -10.86 8.21 9.82
C ILE A 20 -11.40 9.58 10.22
N ALA A 21 -10.54 10.46 10.75
CA ALA A 21 -10.93 11.83 11.11
C ALA A 21 -10.97 12.79 9.92
N ASN A 22 -10.37 12.42 8.78
CA ASN A 22 -10.31 13.29 7.60
C ASN A 22 -11.65 13.23 6.86
N PRO A 23 -12.24 14.38 6.44
CA PRO A 23 -13.47 14.38 5.65
C PRO A 23 -13.34 13.55 4.37
N TYR A 24 -12.20 13.68 3.70
CA TYR A 24 -11.81 12.87 2.56
C TYR A 24 -10.32 12.51 2.66
N ASN A 25 -9.96 11.37 2.06
CA ASN A 25 -8.57 10.95 1.91
C ASN A 25 -8.29 10.72 0.41
N LEU A 26 -7.35 11.47 -0.15
CA LEU A 26 -6.75 11.13 -1.44
C LEU A 26 -5.76 10.00 -1.20
N ILE A 27 -5.97 8.84 -1.83
CA ILE A 27 -5.14 7.65 -1.65
C ILE A 27 -4.56 7.23 -2.99
N SER A 28 -3.27 6.87 -3.00
CA SER A 28 -2.62 6.23 -4.13
C SER A 28 -1.63 5.17 -3.65
N PHE A 29 -1.68 3.98 -4.24
CA PHE A 29 -0.72 2.91 -3.96
C PHE A 29 0.53 3.07 -4.83
N GLN A 30 1.70 3.20 -4.19
CA GLN A 30 2.94 3.48 -4.88
C GLN A 30 3.58 2.19 -5.44
N GLY A 31 4.05 2.28 -6.68
CA GLY A 31 4.82 1.23 -7.36
C GLY A 31 6.31 1.59 -7.39
N LYS A 32 6.87 1.78 -8.60
CA LYS A 32 8.30 2.11 -8.82
C LYS A 32 8.79 3.31 -8.02
N ALA A 33 7.96 4.35 -7.89
CA ALA A 33 8.29 5.53 -7.07
C ALA A 33 8.59 5.20 -5.60
N TYR A 34 8.08 4.08 -5.07
CA TYR A 34 8.45 3.59 -3.75
C TYR A 34 9.56 2.54 -3.83
N THR A 35 9.42 1.55 -4.71
CA THR A 35 10.33 0.40 -4.72
C THR A 35 11.74 0.73 -5.20
N ASP A 36 11.90 1.74 -6.05
CA ASP A 36 13.20 2.16 -6.56
C ASP A 36 13.99 2.94 -5.48
N ASP A 37 13.30 3.65 -4.57
CA ASP A 37 13.90 4.40 -3.45
C ASP A 37 14.03 3.60 -2.15
N ALA A 38 13.27 2.51 -2.01
CA ALA A 38 13.30 1.61 -0.86
C ALA A 38 13.69 0.18 -1.31
N PRO A 39 14.97 -0.09 -1.60
CA PRO A 39 15.42 -1.41 -2.01
C PRO A 39 15.20 -2.45 -0.90
N LEU A 40 14.88 -3.68 -1.29
CA LEU A 40 14.60 -4.79 -0.38
C LEU A 40 15.37 -6.03 -0.83
N GLU A 41 16.21 -6.55 0.06
CA GLU A 41 16.95 -7.80 -0.12
C GLU A 41 16.58 -8.78 1.00
N ILE A 42 16.27 -10.02 0.65
CA ILE A 42 15.84 -11.07 1.58
C ILE A 42 16.61 -12.35 1.25
N SER A 43 17.18 -12.99 2.27
CA SER A 43 17.87 -14.28 2.15
C SER A 43 17.32 -15.30 3.17
N PRO A 44 16.87 -16.49 2.73
CA PRO A 44 16.81 -16.96 1.34
C PRO A 44 15.84 -16.13 0.47
N ALA A 45 16.09 -16.10 -0.84
CA ALA A 45 15.26 -15.34 -1.76
C ALA A 45 13.81 -15.88 -1.77
N PRO A 46 12.80 -15.02 -1.62
CA PRO A 46 11.39 -15.41 -1.73
C PRO A 46 11.00 -15.69 -3.18
N ASP A 47 10.10 -16.64 -3.38
CA ASP A 47 9.51 -17.00 -4.67
C ASP A 47 8.54 -15.92 -5.18
N SER A 48 7.90 -15.20 -4.25
CA SER A 48 6.99 -14.08 -4.53
C SER A 48 7.14 -12.99 -3.49
N VAL A 49 7.17 -11.72 -3.93
CA VAL A 49 7.12 -10.55 -3.03
C VAL A 49 5.99 -9.64 -3.44
N LEU A 50 5.07 -9.35 -2.52
CA LEU A 50 4.09 -8.28 -2.67
C LEU A 50 4.51 -7.09 -1.81
N ARG A 51 4.60 -5.91 -2.40
CA ARG A 51 4.87 -4.65 -1.69
C ARG A 51 3.69 -3.70 -1.90
N VAL A 52 3.00 -3.36 -0.82
CA VAL A 52 1.85 -2.43 -0.83
C VAL A 52 2.22 -1.19 -0.03
N PHE A 53 2.46 -0.07 -0.71
CA PHE A 53 2.75 1.20 -0.04
C PHE A 53 1.65 2.22 -0.34
N MET A 54 0.92 2.63 0.69
CA MET A 54 -0.18 3.60 0.56
C MET A 54 0.32 5.03 0.84
N ALA A 55 0.35 5.88 -0.17
CA ALA A 55 0.46 7.32 0.04
C ALA A 55 -0.94 7.90 0.22
N PHE A 56 -1.14 8.71 1.27
CA PHE A 56 -2.42 9.38 1.47
C PHE A 56 -2.25 10.87 1.80
N LYS A 57 -3.24 11.68 1.40
CA LYS A 57 -3.32 13.10 1.74
C LYS A 57 -4.74 13.44 2.24
N PRO A 58 -4.90 14.06 3.41
CA PRO A 58 -6.20 14.53 3.87
C PRO A 58 -6.73 15.62 2.94
N LEU A 59 -8.05 15.62 2.71
CA LEU A 59 -8.74 16.61 1.89
C LEU A 59 -9.99 17.12 2.60
N GLU A 60 -10.25 18.42 2.49
CA GLU A 60 -11.48 19.06 2.98
C GLU A 60 -12.69 18.80 2.07
N ARG A 61 -12.44 18.47 0.80
CA ARG A 61 -13.48 18.19 -0.20
C ARG A 61 -13.07 17.05 -1.12
N ALA A 62 -14.04 16.30 -1.62
CA ALA A 62 -13.81 15.29 -2.64
C ALA A 62 -13.25 15.93 -3.92
N ILE A 63 -12.42 15.17 -4.62
CA ILE A 63 -11.94 15.48 -5.97
C ILE A 63 -12.12 14.24 -6.85
N GLU A 64 -12.32 14.45 -8.14
CA GLU A 64 -12.27 13.36 -9.10
C GLU A 64 -10.81 12.98 -9.38
N VAL A 65 -10.54 11.68 -9.42
CA VAL A 65 -9.23 11.14 -9.72
C VAL A 65 -9.34 10.05 -10.76
N PRO A 66 -8.34 9.89 -11.64
CA PRO A 66 -8.29 8.74 -12.53
C PRO A 66 -8.18 7.45 -11.72
N GLU A 67 -8.85 6.40 -12.19
CA GLU A 67 -8.74 5.07 -11.61
C GLU A 67 -7.29 4.57 -11.68
N GLN A 68 -6.78 4.09 -10.55
CA GLN A 68 -5.46 3.49 -10.49
C GLN A 68 -5.51 2.04 -10.96
N LYS A 69 -4.72 1.70 -11.98
CA LYS A 69 -4.52 0.30 -12.40
C LYS A 69 -3.60 -0.41 -11.42
N LEU A 70 -4.09 -1.48 -10.81
CA LEU A 70 -3.32 -2.32 -9.90
C LEU A 70 -3.03 -3.66 -10.56
N GLU A 71 -1.75 -4.02 -10.63
CA GLU A 71 -1.34 -5.30 -11.19
C GLU A 71 -1.77 -6.46 -10.27
N PRO A 72 -2.31 -7.57 -10.82
CA PRO A 72 -2.59 -8.76 -10.05
C PRO A 72 -1.31 -9.37 -9.45
N PHE A 73 -1.40 -9.86 -8.22
CA PHE A 73 -0.30 -10.56 -7.55
C PHE A 73 -0.53 -12.06 -7.52
N GLN A 74 0.47 -12.84 -7.90
CA GLN A 74 0.46 -14.31 -7.82
C GLN A 74 1.37 -14.80 -6.70
N ARG A 75 0.76 -15.51 -5.76
CA ARG A 75 1.46 -16.10 -4.61
C ARG A 75 2.01 -17.49 -4.97
N LYS A 76 3.32 -17.69 -4.82
CA LYS A 76 4.02 -18.95 -5.09
C LYS A 76 5.04 -19.19 -3.98
N GLY A 77 5.22 -20.46 -3.59
CA GLY A 77 6.26 -20.89 -2.65
C GLY A 77 6.40 -20.04 -1.39
N PHE A 78 7.65 -19.76 -1.01
CA PHE A 78 7.98 -18.82 0.06
C PHE A 78 7.63 -17.39 -0.37
N THR A 79 6.55 -16.85 0.20
CA THR A 79 6.05 -15.52 -0.13
C THR A 79 6.31 -14.53 1.01
N VAL A 80 6.80 -13.35 0.65
CA VAL A 80 6.90 -12.20 1.57
C VAL A 80 5.88 -11.13 1.20
N ILE A 81 5.20 -10.59 2.21
CA ILE A 81 4.28 -9.48 2.08
C ILE A 81 4.81 -8.31 2.90
N GLU A 82 5.10 -7.21 2.23
CA GLU A 82 5.39 -5.92 2.85
C GLU A 82 4.17 -5.02 2.64
N TRP A 83 3.68 -4.41 3.71
CA TRP A 83 2.72 -3.33 3.60
C TRP A 83 3.11 -2.16 4.48
N GLY A 84 2.82 -0.95 3.99
CA GLY A 84 3.17 0.29 4.65
C GLY A 84 2.45 1.47 4.00
N GLY A 85 2.90 2.66 4.34
CA GLY A 85 2.30 3.88 3.83
C GLY A 85 2.85 5.12 4.51
N SER A 86 2.46 6.27 4.00
CA SER A 86 2.82 7.57 4.59
C SER A 86 1.78 8.62 4.23
N GLN A 87 1.63 9.59 5.13
CA GLN A 87 0.95 10.83 4.79
C GLN A 87 1.88 11.67 3.90
N VAL A 88 1.37 12.17 2.79
CA VAL A 88 2.04 13.19 1.99
C VAL A 88 1.83 14.54 2.67
N ILE A 89 2.92 15.18 3.04
CA ILE A 89 2.94 16.52 3.63
C ILE A 89 3.44 17.47 2.54
N ASP A 90 2.83 18.65 2.45
CA ASP A 90 3.23 19.72 1.53
C ASP A 90 4.53 20.40 1.98
#